data_AF-A0A484WXH4-F1
#
_entry.id   AF-A0A484WXH4-F1
#
_cell.length_a   1.000
_cell.length_b   1.000
_cell.length_c   1.000
_cell.angle_alpha   90.00
_cell.angle_beta   90.00
_cell.angle_gamma   90.00
#
_symmetry.space_group_name_H-M   'P 1'
#
loop_
_entity.id
_entity.type
_entity.pdbx_description
1 polymer ?
#
loop_
_entity_poly.entity_id
_entity_poly.type
_entity_poly.pdbx_seq_one_letter_code
_entity_poly.pdbx_strand_id
1 'polypeptide(L)'
;MDDERLKNPPVGSSAVPDYFDEMLERIRDIRASERRVYLRVREIFALAADYQPSLKETTQFFQTIQNKLHFACTGYTAAELIHHRADASQPHMGLTSYKGEDVRKSDVTTAKNYLSQDEVSELNRVVNMWLDFAEDQAKRRKQVFLRDWQTKLDQFLQFNDRDVLEGAGKISKKAADEKACSEYVEFEKKQRLLKEAEGEKDIVGLLKWDKQDKR
;
A
#
# COMPACT_ATOMS: atom_id res chain seq x y z
N MET A 1 26.71 -34.45 -11.90
CA MET A 1 27.90 -33.60 -11.71
C MET A 1 28.80 -33.80 -12.92
N ASP A 2 29.11 -32.77 -13.72
CA ASP A 2 29.35 -31.38 -13.31
C ASP A 2 28.41 -30.34 -13.93
N ASP A 3 27.54 -29.78 -13.08
CA ASP A 3 26.61 -28.68 -13.37
C ASP A 3 27.23 -27.29 -13.10
N GLU A 4 28.56 -27.20 -13.02
CA GLU A 4 29.28 -26.01 -12.52
C GLU A 4 30.09 -25.23 -13.59
N ARG A 5 29.97 -25.52 -14.90
CA ARG A 5 30.90 -24.91 -15.91
C ARG A 5 30.42 -24.17 -17.16
N LEU A 6 29.13 -23.89 -17.45
CA LEU A 6 28.77 -22.90 -18.50
C LEU A 6 27.28 -22.47 -18.34
N LYS A 7 26.85 -21.43 -17.62
CA LYS A 7 27.35 -20.04 -17.48
C LYS A 7 27.58 -19.36 -18.85
N ASN A 8 26.50 -18.74 -19.35
CA ASN A 8 26.47 -17.52 -20.17
C ASN A 8 27.29 -17.50 -21.46
N PRO A 9 26.71 -17.89 -22.63
CA PRO A 9 27.17 -17.41 -23.92
C PRO A 9 26.75 -15.93 -24.12
N PRO A 10 27.44 -15.19 -24.99
CA PRO A 10 27.51 -13.73 -24.95
C PRO A 10 26.20 -13.03 -25.31
N VAL A 11 25.97 -11.91 -24.62
CA VAL A 11 24.86 -10.98 -24.74
C VAL A 11 24.68 -10.52 -26.20
N GLY A 12 23.50 -10.76 -26.76
CA GLY A 12 23.11 -10.32 -28.10
C GLY A 12 21.69 -9.77 -28.15
N SER A 13 21.58 -8.44 -28.05
CA SER A 13 20.47 -7.57 -28.50
C SER A 13 19.03 -7.94 -28.10
N SER A 14 18.65 -7.63 -26.86
CA SER A 14 17.41 -6.88 -26.50
C SER A 14 17.33 -6.78 -24.98
N ALA A 15 17.73 -5.63 -24.44
CA ALA A 15 17.66 -5.34 -23.03
C ALA A 15 16.20 -5.08 -22.62
N VAL A 16 15.77 -5.77 -21.55
CA VAL A 16 14.57 -5.51 -20.74
C VAL A 16 13.22 -5.88 -21.38
N PRO A 17 12.77 -7.14 -21.19
CA PRO A 17 11.32 -7.35 -20.98
C PRO A 17 10.93 -8.16 -19.73
N ASP A 18 11.82 -8.92 -19.08
CA ASP A 18 11.39 -9.88 -18.04
C ASP A 18 11.25 -9.29 -16.63
N TYR A 19 12.02 -8.24 -16.31
CA TYR A 19 12.04 -7.65 -14.98
C TYR A 19 10.76 -6.87 -14.64
N PHE A 20 10.02 -6.44 -15.67
CA PHE A 20 8.82 -5.63 -15.50
C PHE A 20 7.59 -6.50 -15.25
N ASP A 21 7.49 -7.65 -15.92
CA ASP A 21 6.41 -8.61 -15.72
C ASP A 21 6.56 -9.36 -14.38
N GLU A 22 7.78 -9.72 -13.97
CA GLU A 22 8.06 -10.30 -12.64
C GLU A 22 7.74 -9.31 -11.49
N MET A 23 7.93 -8.01 -11.74
CA MET A 23 7.58 -6.94 -10.81
C MET A 23 6.06 -6.73 -10.71
N LEU A 24 5.33 -6.82 -11.83
CA LEU A 24 3.86 -6.78 -11.85
C LEU A 24 3.22 -8.04 -11.26
N GLU A 25 3.84 -9.21 -11.44
CA GLU A 25 3.46 -10.45 -10.77
C GLU A 25 3.67 -10.36 -9.26
N ARG A 26 4.82 -9.83 -8.78
CA ARG A 26 5.00 -9.54 -7.34
C ARG A 26 3.91 -8.61 -6.81
N ILE A 27 3.52 -7.57 -7.55
CA ILE A 27 2.43 -6.65 -7.14
C ILE A 27 1.06 -7.36 -7.05
N ARG A 28 0.75 -8.30 -7.96
CA ARG A 28 -0.47 -9.13 -7.88
C ARG A 28 -0.41 -10.15 -6.76
N ASP A 29 0.74 -10.79 -6.57
CA ASP A 29 0.96 -11.77 -5.51
C ASP A 29 0.92 -11.11 -4.12
N ILE A 30 1.31 -9.83 -4.03
CA ILE A 30 1.14 -8.98 -2.83
C ILE A 30 -0.33 -8.82 -2.44
N ARG A 31 -1.28 -8.70 -3.37
CA ARG A 31 -2.72 -8.59 -3.01
C ARG A 31 -3.32 -9.93 -2.58
N ALA A 32 -2.91 -11.02 -3.23
CA ALA A 32 -3.30 -12.37 -2.84
C ALA A 32 -2.64 -12.79 -1.51
N SER A 33 -1.41 -12.34 -1.27
CA SER A 33 -0.71 -12.52 0.01
C SER A 33 -1.30 -11.62 1.08
N GLU A 34 -1.65 -10.35 0.82
CA GLU A 34 -2.30 -9.45 1.79
C GLU A 34 -3.60 -10.01 2.35
N ARG A 35 -4.46 -10.58 1.49
CA ARG A 35 -5.70 -11.20 1.95
C ARG A 35 -5.43 -12.44 2.79
N ARG A 36 -4.46 -13.26 2.40
CA ARG A 36 -4.03 -14.45 3.15
C ARG A 36 -3.38 -14.06 4.47
N VAL A 37 -2.49 -13.08 4.47
CA VAL A 37 -1.86 -12.42 5.61
C VAL A 37 -2.92 -11.89 6.55
N TYR A 38 -3.91 -11.14 6.08
CA TYR A 38 -4.99 -10.63 6.93
C TYR A 38 -5.82 -11.75 7.56
N LEU A 39 -6.09 -12.82 6.82
CA LEU A 39 -6.76 -14.01 7.37
C LEU A 39 -5.89 -14.70 8.43
N ARG A 40 -4.60 -14.89 8.18
CA ARG A 40 -3.64 -15.46 9.12
C ARG A 40 -3.49 -14.62 10.39
N VAL A 41 -3.38 -13.30 10.25
CA VAL A 41 -3.37 -12.33 11.35
C VAL A 41 -4.64 -12.52 12.19
N ARG A 42 -5.81 -12.60 11.55
CA ARG A 42 -7.08 -12.82 12.25
C ARG A 42 -7.15 -14.18 12.93
N GLU A 43 -6.65 -15.23 12.30
CA GLU A 43 -6.60 -16.59 12.88
C GLU A 43 -5.73 -16.62 14.15
N ILE A 44 -4.54 -16.01 14.10
CA ILE A 44 -3.62 -15.95 15.25
C ILE A 44 -4.24 -15.13 16.39
N PHE A 45 -4.84 -13.97 16.10
CA PHE A 45 -5.45 -13.15 17.14
C PHE A 45 -6.79 -13.69 17.63
N ALA A 46 -7.49 -14.51 16.85
CA ALA A 46 -8.68 -15.21 17.32
C ALA A 46 -8.37 -16.27 18.40
N LEU A 47 -7.10 -16.67 18.54
CA LEU A 47 -6.64 -17.51 19.66
C LEU A 47 -6.49 -16.73 20.97
N ALA A 48 -6.62 -15.40 20.94
CA ALA A 48 -6.57 -14.60 22.14
C ALA A 48 -7.84 -14.80 22.98
N ALA A 49 -7.69 -14.89 24.30
CA ALA A 49 -8.77 -15.25 25.21
C ALA A 49 -9.91 -14.21 25.25
N ASP A 50 -9.58 -12.94 24.98
CA ASP A 50 -10.49 -11.79 24.98
C ASP A 50 -10.91 -11.35 23.56
N TYR A 51 -10.58 -12.11 22.52
CA TYR A 51 -10.95 -11.75 21.16
C TYR A 51 -12.45 -11.92 20.92
N GLN A 52 -13.12 -10.82 20.57
CA GLN A 52 -14.48 -10.82 20.05
C GLN A 52 -14.57 -9.87 18.84
N PRO A 53 -14.95 -10.34 17.64
CA PRO A 53 -14.96 -9.52 16.43
C PRO A 53 -15.88 -8.29 16.49
N SER A 54 -16.94 -8.36 17.29
CA SER A 54 -17.94 -7.29 17.46
C SER A 54 -17.53 -6.21 18.46
N LEU A 55 -16.46 -6.43 19.23
CA LEU A 55 -16.02 -5.48 20.25
C LEU A 55 -15.27 -4.30 19.65
N LYS A 56 -15.54 -3.12 20.22
CA LYS A 56 -14.84 -1.88 19.86
C LYS A 56 -13.34 -1.98 20.17
N GLU A 57 -12.98 -2.65 21.27
CA GLU A 57 -11.57 -2.87 21.64
C GLU A 57 -10.82 -3.66 20.55
N THR A 58 -11.43 -4.70 19.98
CA THR A 58 -10.84 -5.49 18.90
C THR A 58 -10.58 -4.63 17.66
N THR A 59 -11.52 -3.77 17.29
CA THR A 59 -11.35 -2.86 16.14
C THR A 59 -10.23 -1.86 16.39
N GLN A 60 -10.17 -1.29 17.60
CA GLN A 60 -9.08 -0.37 18.00
C GLN A 60 -7.73 -1.07 18.02
N PHE A 61 -7.68 -2.32 18.50
CA PHE A 61 -6.47 -3.13 18.48
C PHE A 61 -5.90 -3.28 17.06
N PHE A 62 -6.73 -3.67 16.09
CA PHE A 62 -6.27 -3.80 14.70
C PHE A 62 -5.82 -2.47 14.10
N GLN A 63 -6.50 -1.37 14.41
CA GLN A 63 -6.08 -0.03 13.98
C GLN A 63 -4.70 0.35 14.55
N THR A 64 -4.46 0.05 15.83
CA THR A 64 -3.17 0.28 16.49
C THR A 64 -2.05 -0.54 15.85
N ILE A 65 -2.27 -1.84 15.62
CA ILE A 65 -1.29 -2.71 14.94
C ILE A 65 -0.97 -2.17 13.54
N GLN A 66 -2.00 -1.82 12.77
CA GLN A 66 -1.83 -1.28 11.42
C GLN A 66 -1.02 0.03 11.43
N ASN A 67 -1.33 0.95 12.34
CA ASN A 67 -0.60 2.22 12.45
C ASN A 67 0.86 2.02 12.87
N LYS A 68 1.15 1.09 13.79
CA LYS A 68 2.52 0.75 14.18
C LYS A 68 3.32 0.18 13.01
N LEU A 69 2.72 -0.71 12.22
CA LEU A 69 3.37 -1.29 11.04
C LEU A 69 3.62 -0.24 9.94
N HIS A 70 2.65 0.65 9.68
CA HIS A 70 2.86 1.76 8.74
C HIS A 70 3.97 2.71 9.24
N PHE A 71 3.97 3.03 10.53
CA PHE A 71 4.95 3.94 11.11
C PHE A 71 6.37 3.35 11.03
N ALA A 72 6.53 2.06 11.35
CA ALA A 72 7.82 1.37 11.27
C ALA A 72 8.42 1.32 9.84
N CYS A 73 7.62 1.56 8.81
CA CYS A 73 8.07 1.55 7.41
C CYS A 73 8.17 2.95 6.81
N THR A 74 7.40 3.92 7.30
CA THR A 74 7.23 5.23 6.64
C THR A 74 7.53 6.42 7.54
N GLY A 75 7.65 6.22 8.85
CA GLY A 75 7.68 7.29 9.86
C GLY A 75 6.33 7.98 10.09
N TYR A 76 5.24 7.49 9.47
CA TYR A 76 3.91 8.07 9.55
C TYR A 76 2.85 7.02 9.90
N THR A 77 1.84 7.42 10.66
CA THR A 77 0.57 6.66 10.72
C THR A 77 -0.13 6.70 9.36
N ALA A 78 -1.11 5.83 9.15
CA ALA A 78 -1.88 5.81 7.91
C ALA A 78 -2.55 7.17 7.60
N ALA A 79 -3.07 7.84 8.64
CA ALA A 79 -3.69 9.15 8.51
C ALA A 79 -2.67 10.25 8.20
N GLU A 80 -1.50 10.24 8.86
CA GLU A 80 -0.43 11.18 8.57
C GLU A 80 0.12 10.99 7.16
N LEU A 81 0.27 9.75 6.71
CA LEU A 81 0.75 9.45 5.36
C LEU A 81 -0.17 10.05 4.29
N ILE A 82 -1.48 9.82 4.41
CA ILE A 82 -2.49 10.41 3.52
C ILE A 82 -2.42 11.94 3.59
N HIS A 83 -2.41 12.50 4.80
CA HIS A 83 -2.41 13.94 4.97
C HIS A 83 -1.15 14.59 4.38
N HIS A 84 0.03 13.96 4.49
CA HIS A 84 1.27 14.51 3.98
C HIS A 84 1.43 14.32 2.46
N ARG A 85 0.94 13.22 1.89
CA ARG A 85 1.18 12.86 0.48
C ARG A 85 0.04 13.19 -0.48
N ALA A 86 -1.19 13.39 -0.01
CA ALA A 86 -2.29 13.83 -0.85
C ALA A 86 -2.06 15.27 -1.34
N ASP A 87 -1.85 15.44 -2.64
CA ASP A 87 -1.52 16.73 -3.26
C ASP A 87 -2.05 16.82 -4.71
N ALA A 88 -3.03 17.69 -4.97
CA ALA A 88 -3.65 17.87 -6.29
C ALA A 88 -2.73 18.51 -7.35
N SER A 89 -1.52 18.93 -6.99
CA SER A 89 -0.51 19.41 -7.94
C SER A 89 0.35 18.28 -8.51
N GLN A 90 0.41 17.14 -7.82
CA GLN A 90 1.18 15.98 -8.25
C GLN A 90 0.42 15.12 -9.27
N PRO A 91 1.14 14.39 -10.16
CA PRO A 91 0.54 13.34 -10.96
C PRO A 91 -0.23 12.36 -10.08
N HIS A 92 -1.45 12.02 -10.49
CA HIS A 92 -2.34 11.12 -9.75
C HIS A 92 -2.50 11.46 -8.27
N MET A 93 -2.39 12.74 -7.90
CA MET A 93 -2.43 13.23 -6.52
C MET A 93 -1.33 12.71 -5.58
N GLY A 94 -0.22 12.21 -6.13
CA GLY A 94 0.83 11.56 -5.35
C GLY A 94 0.58 10.08 -5.05
N LEU A 95 -0.48 9.49 -5.62
CA LEU A 95 -0.73 8.05 -5.54
C LEU A 95 0.30 7.30 -6.40
N THR A 96 0.87 6.23 -5.85
CA THR A 96 1.77 5.30 -6.52
C THR A 96 1.03 4.06 -7.05
N SER A 97 -0.16 3.77 -6.51
CA SER A 97 -1.02 2.67 -6.92
C SER A 97 -2.48 3.06 -6.74
N TYR A 98 -3.33 2.79 -7.73
CA TYR A 98 -4.78 2.98 -7.62
C TYR A 98 -5.51 1.94 -8.49
N LYS A 99 -6.84 1.86 -8.39
CA LYS A 99 -7.63 0.86 -9.13
C LYS A 99 -8.30 1.47 -10.35
N GLY A 100 -8.03 0.89 -11.52
CA GLY A 100 -8.62 1.30 -12.79
C GLY A 100 -7.72 2.28 -13.54
N GLU A 101 -8.28 2.97 -14.53
CA GLU A 101 -7.55 3.88 -15.41
C GLU A 101 -7.37 5.27 -14.78
N ASP A 102 -8.38 5.73 -14.03
CA ASP A 102 -8.39 7.03 -13.37
C ASP A 102 -8.39 6.90 -11.83
N VAL A 103 -7.81 7.90 -11.17
CA VAL A 103 -7.86 8.04 -9.70
C VAL A 103 -9.29 8.23 -9.25
N ARG A 104 -9.72 7.47 -8.24
CA ARG A 104 -11.05 7.61 -7.63
C ARG A 104 -10.95 8.21 -6.23
N LYS A 105 -12.06 8.80 -5.77
CA LYS A 105 -12.18 9.32 -4.40
C LYS A 105 -11.92 8.26 -3.30
N SER A 106 -12.16 6.99 -3.58
CA SER A 106 -11.84 5.89 -2.64
C SER A 106 -10.34 5.58 -2.56
N ASP A 107 -9.59 5.91 -3.61
CA ASP A 107 -8.15 5.63 -3.66
C ASP A 107 -7.37 6.64 -2.81
N VAL A 108 -7.82 7.90 -2.75
CA VAL A 108 -7.14 8.98 -2.02
C VAL A 108 -7.24 8.86 -0.50
N THR A 109 -8.17 8.05 0.01
CA THR A 109 -8.32 7.77 1.46
C THR A 109 -7.63 6.46 1.88
N THR A 110 -6.96 5.78 0.94
CA THR A 110 -6.25 4.54 1.20
C THR A 110 -4.75 4.81 1.33
N ALA A 111 -4.23 4.79 2.56
CA ALA A 111 -2.82 5.10 2.85
C ALA A 111 -1.82 4.27 2.02
N LYS A 112 -2.11 2.98 1.80
CA LYS A 112 -1.26 2.08 0.99
C LYS A 112 -1.01 2.60 -0.43
N ASN A 113 -1.97 3.33 -1.00
CA ASN A 113 -1.87 3.86 -2.34
C ASN A 113 -0.84 5.00 -2.47
N TYR A 114 -0.33 5.52 -1.35
CA TYR A 114 0.71 6.54 -1.32
C TYR A 114 2.09 5.97 -0.98
N LEU A 115 2.23 4.66 -0.74
CA LEU A 115 3.51 4.04 -0.41
C LEU A 115 4.39 3.93 -1.65
N SER A 116 5.66 4.32 -1.53
CA SER A 116 6.67 4.01 -2.53
C SER A 116 6.89 2.49 -2.65
N GLN A 117 7.52 2.06 -3.74
CA GLN A 117 7.83 0.65 -3.96
C GLN A 117 8.69 0.07 -2.82
N ASP A 118 9.69 0.82 -2.36
CA ASP A 118 10.56 0.42 -1.26
C ASP A 118 9.79 0.28 0.05
N GLU A 119 8.88 1.21 0.35
CA GLU A 119 8.03 1.14 1.55
C GLU A 119 7.04 -0.02 1.49
N VAL A 120 6.52 -0.37 0.29
CA VAL A 120 5.68 -1.56 0.11
C VAL A 120 6.50 -2.82 0.37
N SER A 121 7.73 -2.91 -0.17
CA SER A 121 8.62 -4.04 0.08
C SER A 121 8.99 -4.18 1.56
N GLU A 122 9.31 -3.08 2.23
CA GLU A 122 9.60 -3.07 3.67
C GLU A 122 8.38 -3.45 4.51
N LEU A 123 7.20 -2.90 4.19
CA LEU A 123 5.96 -3.25 4.88
C LEU A 123 5.66 -4.75 4.76
N ASN A 124 5.79 -5.32 3.56
CA ASN A 124 5.59 -6.74 3.34
C ASN A 124 6.58 -7.60 4.15
N ARG A 125 7.86 -7.19 4.18
CA ARG A 125 8.90 -7.89 4.94
C ARG A 125 8.60 -7.89 6.44
N VAL A 126 8.28 -6.72 7.02
CA VAL A 126 7.97 -6.59 8.45
C VAL A 126 6.72 -7.38 8.82
N VAL A 127 5.69 -7.32 7.98
CA VAL A 127 4.44 -8.05 8.22
C VAL A 127 4.67 -9.56 8.21
N ASN A 128 5.44 -10.08 7.26
CA ASN A 128 5.76 -11.51 7.21
C ASN A 128 6.57 -11.96 8.43
N MET A 129 7.61 -11.21 8.81
CA MET A 129 8.42 -11.53 10.00
C MET A 129 7.58 -11.47 11.29
N TRP A 130 6.68 -10.50 11.40
CA TRP A 130 5.76 -10.41 12.54
C TRP A 130 4.80 -11.60 12.60
N LEU A 131 4.30 -12.06 11.45
CA LEU A 131 3.43 -13.23 11.38
C LEU A 131 4.13 -14.51 11.84
N ASP A 132 5.35 -14.75 11.36
CA ASP A 132 6.14 -15.92 11.76
C ASP A 132 6.41 -15.90 13.27
N PHE A 133 6.75 -14.72 13.80
CA PHE A 133 6.91 -14.52 15.24
C PHE A 133 5.61 -14.78 16.01
N ALA A 134 4.49 -14.23 15.54
CA ALA A 134 3.19 -14.39 16.20
C ALA A 134 2.71 -15.85 16.15
N GLU A 135 2.94 -16.57 15.05
CA GLU A 135 2.64 -17.99 14.93
C GLU A 135 3.45 -18.83 15.93
N ASP A 136 4.77 -18.58 16.04
CA ASP A 136 5.63 -19.26 17.02
C ASP A 136 5.17 -18.97 18.47
N GLN A 137 4.84 -17.72 18.78
CA GLN A 137 4.34 -17.34 20.11
C GLN A 137 3.00 -18.03 20.43
N ALA A 138 2.09 -18.12 19.44
CA ALA A 138 0.80 -18.79 19.59
C ALA A 138 0.98 -20.30 19.79
N LYS A 139 1.91 -20.95 19.09
CA LYS A 139 2.24 -22.38 19.25
C LYS A 139 2.83 -22.71 20.62
N ARG A 140 3.60 -21.79 21.22
CA ARG A 140 4.33 -22.02 22.49
C ARG A 140 3.52 -21.80 23.77
N ARG A 141 2.32 -21.19 23.74
CA ARG A 141 1.60 -20.78 24.97
C ARG A 141 0.12 -21.12 25.01
N LYS A 142 -0.35 -21.30 26.26
CA LYS A 142 -1.75 -21.31 26.70
C LYS A 142 -2.19 -19.87 26.95
N GLN A 143 -3.19 -19.40 26.21
CA GLN A 143 -3.91 -18.12 26.33
C GLN A 143 -3.05 -16.84 26.34
N VAL A 144 -3.20 -16.03 25.28
CA VAL A 144 -2.61 -14.69 25.14
C VAL A 144 -3.77 -13.69 25.08
N PHE A 145 -3.63 -12.47 25.61
CA PHE A 145 -4.65 -11.42 25.46
C PHE A 145 -4.28 -10.45 24.34
N LEU A 146 -5.25 -9.70 23.80
CA LEU A 146 -4.99 -8.71 22.74
C LEU A 146 -3.97 -7.63 23.17
N ARG A 147 -3.95 -7.25 24.45
CA ARG A 147 -2.96 -6.28 24.98
C ARG A 147 -1.53 -6.83 24.96
N ASP A 148 -1.37 -8.12 25.19
CA ASP A 148 -0.05 -8.77 25.12
C ASP A 148 0.50 -8.71 23.70
N TRP A 149 -0.36 -8.83 22.69
CA TRP A 149 0.03 -8.71 21.29
C TRP A 149 0.52 -7.32 20.90
N GLN A 150 -0.05 -6.25 21.48
CA GLN A 150 0.48 -4.89 21.27
C GLN A 150 1.89 -4.76 21.86
N THR A 151 2.06 -5.23 23.09
CA THR A 151 3.36 -5.20 23.78
C THR A 151 4.41 -6.01 23.03
N LYS A 152 4.02 -7.18 22.51
CA LYS A 152 4.87 -8.05 21.69
C LYS A 152 5.24 -7.40 20.36
N LEU A 153 4.33 -6.67 19.71
CA LEU A 153 4.65 -5.96 18.48
C LEU A 153 5.69 -4.86 18.75
N ASP A 154 5.55 -4.12 19.84
CA ASP A 154 6.51 -3.06 20.19
C ASP A 154 7.90 -3.64 20.45
N GLN A 155 7.98 -4.75 21.19
CA GLN A 155 9.24 -5.48 21.41
C GLN A 155 9.83 -6.03 20.11
N PHE A 156 8.99 -6.57 19.23
CA PHE A 156 9.42 -7.10 17.94
C PHE A 156 10.00 -5.99 17.05
N LEU A 157 9.33 -4.84 16.95
CA LEU A 157 9.80 -3.70 16.17
C LEU A 157 11.12 -3.16 16.73
N GLN A 158 11.18 -2.96 18.04
CA GLN A 158 12.39 -2.47 18.72
C GLN A 158 13.57 -3.45 18.57
N PHE A 159 13.33 -4.76 18.68
CA PHE A 159 14.37 -5.78 18.49
C PHE A 159 14.92 -5.81 17.05
N ASN A 160 14.13 -5.38 16.07
CA ASN A 160 14.54 -5.28 14.66
C ASN A 160 15.07 -3.89 14.30
N ASP A 161 15.46 -3.07 15.28
CA ASP A 161 15.96 -1.70 15.11
C ASP A 161 15.00 -0.79 14.31
N ARG A 162 13.68 -0.97 14.52
CA ARG A 162 12.63 -0.14 13.89
C ARG A 162 11.98 0.82 14.86
N ASP A 163 11.62 1.98 14.34
CA ASP A 163 10.88 2.98 15.10
C ASP A 163 9.50 2.47 15.50
N VAL A 164 9.17 2.67 16.77
CA VAL A 164 7.89 2.27 17.35
C VAL A 164 7.01 3.51 17.50
N LEU A 165 5.78 3.45 16.99
CA LEU A 165 4.82 4.53 17.18
C LEU A 165 4.48 4.68 18.66
N GLU A 166 4.77 5.86 19.20
CA GLU A 166 4.33 6.31 20.52
C GLU A 166 2.97 7.01 20.43
N GLY A 167 1.97 6.49 21.15
CA GLY A 167 0.61 7.03 21.14
C GLY A 167 -0.17 6.72 19.85
N ALA A 168 -1.00 7.68 19.40
CA ALA A 168 -1.95 7.48 18.31
C ALA A 168 -1.59 8.25 17.01
N GLY A 169 -0.43 8.92 16.98
CA GLY A 169 -0.08 9.91 15.95
C GLY A 169 -0.70 11.28 16.21
N LYS A 170 -0.36 12.25 15.34
CA LYS A 170 -0.75 13.67 15.46
C LYS A 170 -1.98 14.02 14.63
N ILE A 171 -2.27 13.25 13.59
CA ILE A 171 -3.33 13.56 12.63
C ILE A 171 -4.45 12.53 12.73
N SER A 172 -5.68 13.02 12.92
CA SER A 172 -6.86 12.16 12.93
C SER A 172 -7.20 11.67 11.52
N LYS A 173 -7.76 10.46 11.43
CA LYS A 173 -8.25 9.92 10.16
C LYS A 173 -9.24 10.87 9.45
N LYS A 174 -10.15 11.50 10.21
CA LYS A 174 -11.11 12.45 9.67
C LYS A 174 -10.42 13.64 8.99
N ALA A 175 -9.42 14.24 9.66
CA ALA A 175 -8.67 15.36 9.10
C ALA A 175 -7.86 14.96 7.86
N ALA A 176 -7.31 13.74 7.83
CA ALA A 176 -6.60 13.22 6.66
C ALA A 176 -7.56 13.00 5.47
N ASP A 177 -8.70 12.36 5.71
CA ASP A 177 -9.71 12.07 4.69
C ASP A 177 -10.33 13.37 4.13
N GLU A 178 -10.60 14.36 4.99
CA GLU A 178 -11.10 15.68 4.58
C GLU A 178 -10.12 16.41 3.66
N LYS A 179 -8.82 16.43 4.04
CA LYS A 179 -7.79 17.01 3.18
C LYS A 179 -7.71 16.28 1.84
N ALA A 180 -7.58 14.96 1.86
CA ALA A 180 -7.45 14.16 0.64
C ALA A 180 -8.66 14.31 -0.29
N CYS A 181 -9.88 14.40 0.26
CA CYS A 181 -11.08 14.66 -0.52
C CYS A 181 -11.09 16.06 -1.12
N SER A 182 -10.60 17.07 -0.41
CA SER A 182 -10.49 18.44 -0.93
C SER A 182 -9.51 18.50 -2.09
N GLU A 183 -8.33 17.89 -1.94
CA GLU A 183 -7.33 17.77 -3.01
C GLU A 183 -7.91 17.02 -4.22
N TYR A 184 -8.72 15.98 -3.99
CA TYR A 184 -9.35 15.21 -5.07
C TYR A 184 -10.29 16.06 -5.92
N VAL A 185 -11.09 16.93 -5.29
CA VAL A 185 -11.99 17.83 -6.02
C VAL A 185 -11.22 18.77 -6.94
N GLU A 186 -10.07 19.29 -6.47
CA GLU A 186 -9.23 20.17 -7.29
C GLU A 186 -8.52 19.40 -8.41
N PHE A 187 -8.04 18.18 -8.13
CA PHE A 187 -7.43 17.30 -9.13
C PHE A 187 -8.42 16.89 -10.22
N GLU A 188 -9.65 16.50 -9.85
CA GLU A 188 -10.70 16.07 -10.77
C GLU A 188 -11.10 17.20 -11.72
N LYS A 189 -11.22 18.44 -11.22
CA LYS A 189 -11.44 19.63 -12.07
C LYS A 189 -10.32 19.82 -13.09
N LYS A 190 -9.05 19.74 -12.66
CA LYS A 190 -7.89 19.88 -13.56
C LYS A 190 -7.86 18.78 -14.62
N GLN A 191 -8.09 17.52 -14.22
CA GLN A 191 -8.13 16.38 -15.13
C GLN A 191 -9.25 16.52 -16.16
N ARG A 192 -10.43 16.97 -15.74
CA ARG A 192 -11.55 17.21 -16.65
C ARG A 192 -11.21 18.26 -17.70
N LEU A 193 -10.63 19.40 -17.29
CA LEU A 193 -10.24 20.47 -18.21
C LEU A 193 -9.18 20.02 -19.21
N LEU A 194 -8.22 19.18 -18.77
CA LEU A 194 -7.21 18.59 -19.64
C LEU A 194 -7.84 17.66 -20.69
N LYS A 195 -8.74 16.75 -20.26
CA LYS A 195 -9.45 15.83 -21.15
C LYS A 195 -10.34 16.57 -22.16
N GLU A 196 -11.02 17.63 -21.74
CA GLU A 196 -11.82 18.49 -22.63
C GLU A 196 -10.92 19.17 -23.68
N ALA A 197 -9.77 19.73 -23.28
CA ALA A 197 -8.83 20.36 -24.20
C ALA A 197 -8.14 19.36 -25.17
N GLU A 198 -7.89 18.13 -24.74
CA GLU A 198 -7.39 17.05 -25.60
C GLU A 198 -8.46 16.61 -26.61
N GLY A 199 -9.69 16.41 -26.15
CA GLY A 199 -10.81 16.07 -27.04
C GLY A 199 -11.07 17.14 -28.12
N GLU A 200 -10.95 18.43 -27.79
CA GLU A 200 -11.05 19.51 -28.77
C GLU A 200 -9.95 19.43 -29.84
N LYS A 201 -8.70 19.13 -29.45
CA LYS A 201 -7.58 18.98 -30.38
C LYS A 201 -7.79 17.77 -31.30
N ASP A 202 -8.25 16.65 -30.75
CA ASP A 202 -8.50 15.43 -31.51
C ASP A 202 -9.62 15.63 -32.55
N ILE A 203 -10.71 16.30 -32.17
CA ILE A 203 -11.80 16.68 -33.08
C ILE A 203 -11.27 17.57 -34.21
N VAL A 204 -10.45 18.58 -33.88
CA VAL A 204 -9.83 19.46 -34.88
C VAL A 204 -8.89 18.68 -35.80
N GLY A 205 -8.14 17.70 -35.27
CA GLY A 205 -7.28 16.80 -36.05
C GLY A 205 -8.08 15.97 -37.05
N LEU A 206 -9.14 15.31 -36.60
CA LEU A 206 -10.03 14.50 -37.43
C LEU A 206 -10.69 15.32 -38.55
N LEU A 207 -11.15 16.53 -38.24
CA LEU A 207 -11.74 17.45 -39.23
C LEU A 207 -10.73 17.93 -40.29
N LYS A 208 -9.43 18.00 -39.97
CA LYS A 208 -8.37 18.33 -40.94
C LYS A 208 -8.01 17.14 -41.81
N TRP A 209 -7.98 15.93 -41.24
CA TRP A 209 -7.72 14.68 -41.96
C TRP A 209 -8.80 14.39 -43.01
N ASP A 210 -10.09 14.51 -42.65
CA ASP A 210 -11.22 14.33 -43.60
C ASP A 210 -11.19 15.33 -44.77
N LYS A 211 -10.58 16.50 -44.59
CA LYS A 211 -10.40 17.49 -45.67
C LYS A 211 -9.21 17.22 -46.59
N GLN A 212 -8.22 16.46 -46.13
CA GLN A 212 -7.05 16.08 -46.95
C GLN A 212 -7.34 14.83 -47.80
N ASP A 213 -8.12 13.88 -47.30
CA ASP A 213 -8.52 12.67 -48.05
C ASP A 213 -9.55 12.92 -49.15
N LYS A 214 -10.21 14.10 -49.15
CA LYS A 214 -11.19 14.52 -50.17
C LYS A 214 -10.60 15.36 -51.31
N ARG A 215 -9.27 15.45 -51.43
CA ARG A 215 -8.55 16.14 -52.51
C ARG A 215 -7.75 15.15 -53.34
#